data_AF-A0AAF1A708-F1
#
_entry.id   AF-A0AAF1A708-F1
#
_cell.length_a   1.000
_cell.length_b   1.000
_cell.length_c   1.000
_cell.angle_alpha   90.00
_cell.angle_beta   90.00
_cell.angle_gamma   90.00
#
_symmetry.space_group_name_H-M   'P 1'
#
loop_
_entity.id
_entity.type
_entity.pdbx_description
1 polymer ?
#
loop_
_entity_poly.entity_id
_entity_poly.type
_entity_poly.pdbx_seq_one_letter_code
_entity_poly.pdbx_strand_id
1 'polypeptide(L)'
;MVDETVEENTAAETDEFRIPETWAEMCENEPLFSLLPELAPAERLSFKEAAELRKLSSMAGFTLNADINGPEAKSLDDIEAKIDERMEFVGTALDWVKSLTVKPDKVDEWATGIGLDELFWLIEAILMFYTDQLGKSLASKRKSASTRSN
;
A
#
# COMPACT_ATOMS: atom_id res chain seq x y z
N MET A 1 -56.80 7.53 8.64
CA MET A 1 -56.19 6.65 7.63
C MET A 1 -55.48 7.54 6.62
N VAL A 2 -54.20 7.79 6.87
CA VAL A 2 -53.20 8.00 5.82
C VAL A 2 -52.07 7.08 6.26
N ASP A 3 -51.85 6.07 5.43
CA ASP A 3 -50.86 5.02 5.57
C ASP A 3 -49.62 5.55 4.85
N GLU A 4 -48.57 5.87 5.61
CA GLU A 4 -47.25 6.15 5.05
C GLU A 4 -46.23 5.37 5.87
N THR A 5 -46.11 4.10 5.51
CA THR A 5 -44.91 3.29 5.74
C THR A 5 -43.75 3.94 5.00
N VAL A 6 -42.96 4.75 5.69
CA VAL A 6 -41.64 5.15 5.17
C VAL A 6 -40.67 4.05 5.55
N GLU A 7 -40.27 3.36 4.50
CA GLU A 7 -39.34 2.25 4.42
C GLU A 7 -38.11 2.42 5.32
N GLU A 8 -37.72 1.29 5.91
CA GLU A 8 -36.45 1.07 6.57
C GLU A 8 -35.32 1.64 5.72
N ASN A 9 -34.61 2.61 6.30
CA ASN A 9 -33.37 3.12 5.77
C ASN A 9 -32.36 1.96 5.83
N THR A 10 -32.28 1.19 4.75
CA THR A 10 -31.29 0.13 4.51
C THR A 10 -29.93 0.68 4.90
N ALA A 11 -29.36 0.09 5.96
CA ALA A 11 -27.97 0.30 6.31
C ALA A 11 -27.14 0.04 5.04
N ALA A 12 -26.46 1.08 4.56
CA ALA A 12 -25.39 0.88 3.59
C ALA A 12 -24.44 -0.13 4.23
N GLU A 13 -24.31 -1.32 3.63
CA GLU A 13 -23.22 -2.23 3.92
C GLU A 13 -21.96 -1.42 3.70
N THR A 14 -21.32 -1.03 4.81
CA THR A 14 -19.98 -0.48 4.78
C THR A 14 -19.13 -1.61 4.25
N ASP A 15 -18.76 -1.53 2.98
CA ASP A 15 -17.79 -2.43 2.36
C ASP A 15 -16.56 -2.43 3.25
N GLU A 16 -16.41 -3.48 4.05
CA GLU A 16 -15.37 -3.56 5.08
C GLU A 16 -14.06 -3.65 4.32
N PHE A 17 -13.25 -2.59 4.38
CA PHE A 17 -11.96 -2.54 3.69
C PHE A 17 -11.16 -3.79 4.02
N ARG A 18 -10.99 -4.66 3.03
CA ARG A 18 -10.27 -5.91 3.17
C ARG A 18 -8.97 -5.82 2.38
N ILE A 19 -7.85 -6.01 3.07
CA ILE A 19 -6.55 -6.16 2.42
C ILE A 19 -6.59 -7.46 1.59
N PRO A 20 -6.23 -7.42 0.29
CA PRO A 20 -6.17 -8.61 -0.54
C PRO A 20 -5.26 -9.69 0.06
N GLU A 21 -5.72 -10.94 0.03
CA GLU A 21 -4.98 -12.08 0.58
C GLU A 21 -3.89 -12.57 -0.36
N THR A 22 -4.02 -12.29 -1.66
CA THR A 22 -3.09 -12.73 -2.69
C THR A 22 -2.75 -11.61 -3.66
N TRP A 23 -1.62 -11.75 -4.35
CA TRP A 23 -1.26 -10.83 -5.44
C TRP A 23 -2.26 -10.90 -6.61
N ALA A 24 -2.88 -12.06 -6.84
CA ALA A 24 -3.93 -12.17 -7.86
C ALA A 24 -5.14 -11.32 -7.50
N GLU A 25 -5.59 -11.35 -6.24
CA GLU A 25 -6.68 -10.49 -5.75
C GLU A 25 -6.29 -8.99 -5.83
N MET A 26 -5.03 -8.63 -5.55
CA MET A 26 -4.54 -7.27 -5.80
C MET A 26 -4.75 -6.85 -7.27
N CYS A 27 -4.36 -7.70 -8.22
CA CYS A 27 -4.50 -7.43 -9.65
C CYS A 27 -5.97 -7.41 -10.13
N GLU A 28 -6.86 -8.18 -9.50
CA GLU A 28 -8.29 -8.16 -9.79
C GLU A 28 -8.93 -6.83 -9.35
N ASN A 29 -8.52 -6.32 -8.19
CA ASN A 29 -9.01 -5.05 -7.65
C ASN A 29 -8.41 -3.84 -8.37
N GLU A 30 -7.14 -3.91 -8.76
CA GLU A 30 -6.42 -2.86 -9.48
C GLU A 30 -5.58 -3.48 -10.63
N PRO A 31 -6.11 -3.46 -11.87
CA PRO A 31 -5.47 -4.08 -13.02
C PRO A 31 -4.07 -3.58 -13.35
N LEU A 32 -3.67 -2.37 -12.94
CA LEU A 32 -2.33 -1.86 -13.15
C LEU A 32 -1.26 -2.72 -12.46
N PHE A 33 -1.58 -3.43 -11.37
CA PHE A 33 -0.64 -4.35 -10.74
C PHE A 33 -0.32 -5.58 -11.60
N SER A 34 -1.20 -5.95 -12.54
CA SER A 34 -0.94 -7.06 -13.48
C SER A 34 0.19 -6.76 -14.47
N LEU A 35 0.55 -5.48 -14.63
CA LEU A 35 1.62 -5.01 -15.51
C LEU A 35 2.99 -4.95 -14.81
N LEU A 36 3.03 -5.06 -13.48
CA LEU A 36 4.28 -5.15 -12.74
C LEU A 36 5.00 -6.47 -13.06
N PRO A 37 6.34 -6.49 -13.07
CA PRO A 37 7.08 -7.74 -13.10
C PRO A 37 6.79 -8.54 -11.82
N GLU A 38 7.01 -9.86 -11.88
CA GLU A 38 6.92 -10.71 -10.69
C GLU A 38 7.83 -10.17 -9.58
N LEU A 39 7.23 -9.92 -8.41
CA LEU A 39 7.90 -9.44 -7.21
C LEU A 39 8.12 -10.61 -6.24
N ALA A 40 9.22 -10.56 -5.50
CA ALA A 40 9.50 -11.52 -4.45
C ALA A 40 8.41 -11.45 -3.36
N PRO A 41 7.84 -12.58 -2.91
CA PRO A 41 6.80 -12.56 -1.89
C PRO A 41 7.35 -12.13 -0.52
N ALA A 42 6.47 -11.60 0.33
CA ALA A 42 6.85 -10.96 1.60
C ALA A 42 7.68 -11.88 2.53
N GLU A 43 7.43 -13.19 2.54
CA GLU A 43 8.18 -14.15 3.37
C GLU A 43 9.64 -14.36 2.92
N ARG A 44 9.99 -13.90 1.72
CA ARG A 44 11.35 -13.98 1.15
C ARG A 44 12.13 -12.68 1.26
N LEU A 45 11.54 -11.61 1.79
CA LEU A 45 12.27 -10.37 2.03
C LEU A 45 13.49 -10.62 2.93
N SER A 46 14.61 -10.07 2.54
CA SER A 46 15.78 -9.92 3.38
C SER A 46 15.49 -9.01 4.58
N PHE A 47 16.35 -9.03 5.58
CA PHE A 47 16.25 -8.12 6.71
C PHE A 47 16.22 -6.65 6.28
N LYS A 48 17.02 -6.28 5.27
CA LYS A 48 17.11 -4.89 4.78
C LYS A 48 15.80 -4.47 4.11
N GLU A 49 15.27 -5.28 3.20
CA GLU A 49 14.01 -4.98 2.50
C GLU A 49 12.83 -4.91 3.48
N ALA A 50 12.79 -5.79 4.50
CA ALA A 50 11.77 -5.75 5.54
C ALA A 50 11.87 -4.50 6.44
N ALA A 51 13.08 -4.04 6.74
CA ALA A 51 13.30 -2.80 7.49
C ALA A 51 12.91 -1.55 6.66
N GLU A 52 13.22 -1.56 5.37
CA GLU A 52 12.82 -0.51 4.43
C GLU A 52 11.30 -0.44 4.27
N LEU A 53 10.62 -1.59 4.13
CA LEU A 53 9.16 -1.69 4.15
C LEU A 53 8.57 -1.02 5.41
N ARG A 54 9.14 -1.31 6.59
CA ARG A 54 8.67 -0.71 7.85
C ARG A 54 8.83 0.80 7.86
N LYS A 55 9.94 1.32 7.31
CA LYS A 55 10.19 2.76 7.18
C LYS A 55 9.19 3.40 6.21
N LEU A 56 9.06 2.84 5.01
CA LEU A 56 8.18 3.34 3.95
C LEU A 56 6.72 3.34 4.39
N SER A 57 6.23 2.26 5.02
CA SER A 57 4.85 2.21 5.53
C SER A 57 4.58 3.28 6.58
N SER A 58 5.58 3.62 7.40
CA SER A 58 5.47 4.74 8.34
C SER A 58 5.46 6.10 7.65
N MET A 59 6.26 6.28 6.61
CA MET A 59 6.29 7.52 5.82
C MET A 59 4.99 7.72 5.04
N ALA A 60 4.43 6.66 4.45
CA ALA A 60 3.15 6.69 3.76
C ALA A 60 2.04 7.16 4.70
N GLY A 61 1.90 6.52 5.87
CA GLY A 61 0.91 6.92 6.88
C GLY A 61 1.10 8.36 7.39
N PHE A 62 2.34 8.82 7.54
CA PHE A 62 2.62 10.22 7.88
C PHE A 62 2.17 11.18 6.77
N THR A 63 2.53 10.87 5.52
CA THR A 63 2.20 11.67 4.33
C THR A 63 0.69 11.80 4.15
N LEU A 64 -0.05 10.70 4.27
CA LEU A 64 -1.52 10.68 4.23
C LEU A 64 -2.14 11.52 5.34
N ASN A 65 -1.66 11.34 6.57
CA ASN A 65 -2.20 12.09 7.70
C ASN A 65 -1.88 13.60 7.58
N ALA A 66 -0.71 13.96 7.03
CA ALA A 66 -0.37 15.35 6.76
C ALA A 66 -1.26 15.97 5.66
N ASP A 67 -1.69 15.18 4.68
CA ASP A 67 -2.64 15.64 3.65
C ASP A 67 -4.06 15.81 4.20
N ILE A 68 -4.53 14.83 4.99
CA ILE A 68 -5.90 14.80 5.51
C ILE A 68 -6.09 15.79 6.67
N ASN A 69 -5.12 15.83 7.59
CA ASN A 69 -5.24 16.54 8.87
C ASN A 69 -4.19 17.64 9.07
N GLY A 70 -3.26 17.80 8.13
CA GLY A 70 -2.22 18.82 8.24
C GLY A 70 -2.75 20.23 7.95
N PRO A 71 -1.93 21.26 8.23
CA PRO A 71 -2.31 22.63 7.93
C PRO A 71 -2.52 22.82 6.43
N GLU A 72 -3.54 23.61 6.09
CA GLU A 72 -3.72 24.12 4.73
C GLU A 72 -2.45 24.85 4.28
N ALA A 73 -2.06 24.60 3.02
CA ALA A 73 -0.95 25.32 2.42
C ALA A 73 -1.30 26.82 2.31
N LYS A 74 -0.38 27.70 2.73
CA LYS A 74 -0.63 29.15 2.78
C LYS A 74 0.09 29.92 1.67
N SER A 75 0.96 29.22 0.93
CA SER A 75 1.80 29.78 -0.12
C SER A 75 2.06 28.74 -1.22
N LEU A 76 2.57 29.20 -2.37
CA LEU A 76 3.03 28.30 -3.43
C LEU A 76 4.24 27.47 -2.96
N ASP A 77 5.14 28.06 -2.17
CA ASP A 77 6.30 27.38 -1.60
C ASP A 77 5.87 26.20 -0.70
N ASP A 78 4.80 26.35 0.08
CA ASP A 78 4.24 25.25 0.89
C ASP A 78 3.68 24.11 0.02
N ILE A 79 3.11 24.45 -1.15
CA ILE A 79 2.58 23.47 -2.10
C ILE A 79 3.73 22.71 -2.76
N GLU A 80 4.76 23.44 -3.22
CA GLU A 80 5.95 22.87 -3.84
C GLU A 80 6.67 21.92 -2.87
N ALA A 81 6.85 22.33 -1.61
CA ALA A 81 7.45 21.47 -0.58
C ALA A 81 6.69 20.16 -0.36
N LYS A 82 5.35 20.20 -0.33
CA LYS A 82 4.52 18.98 -0.20
C LYS A 82 4.66 18.06 -1.42
N ILE A 83 4.73 18.62 -2.62
CA ILE A 83 4.94 17.86 -3.86
C ILE A 83 6.33 17.20 -3.83
N ASP A 84 7.37 17.95 -3.45
CA ASP A 84 8.74 17.44 -3.35
C ASP A 84 8.86 16.30 -2.33
N GLU A 85 8.25 16.44 -1.15
CA GLU A 85 8.20 15.39 -0.14
C GLU A 85 7.54 14.10 -0.68
N ARG A 86 6.42 14.24 -1.41
CA ARG A 86 5.74 13.11 -2.02
C ARG A 86 6.58 12.49 -3.14
N MET A 87 7.25 13.30 -3.96
CA MET A 87 8.17 12.82 -5.00
C MET A 87 9.34 12.03 -4.40
N GLU A 88 9.94 12.52 -3.32
CA GLU A 88 11.03 11.82 -2.62
C GLU A 88 10.55 10.48 -2.05
N PHE A 89 9.38 10.46 -1.42
CA PHE A 89 8.78 9.23 -0.91
C PHE A 89 8.52 8.23 -2.04
N VAL A 90 7.84 8.64 -3.12
CA VAL A 90 7.49 7.75 -4.24
C VAL A 90 8.76 7.23 -4.91
N GLY A 91 9.78 8.07 -5.12
CA GLY A 91 11.07 7.63 -5.66
C GLY A 91 11.74 6.57 -4.79
N THR A 92 11.80 6.81 -3.48
CA THR A 92 12.37 5.85 -2.52
C THR A 92 11.59 4.53 -2.49
N ALA A 93 10.25 4.60 -2.57
CA ALA A 93 9.41 3.42 -2.56
C ALA A 93 9.52 2.62 -3.87
N LEU A 94 9.64 3.28 -5.02
CA LEU A 94 9.91 2.63 -6.30
C LEU A 94 11.24 1.88 -6.28
N ASP A 95 12.30 2.47 -5.72
CA ASP A 95 13.59 1.78 -5.58
C ASP A 95 13.46 0.53 -4.70
N TRP A 96 12.63 0.59 -3.65
CA TRP A 96 12.30 -0.60 -2.87
C TRP A 96 11.53 -1.63 -3.71
N VAL A 97 10.50 -1.26 -4.48
CA VAL A 97 9.80 -2.20 -5.39
C VAL A 97 10.75 -2.84 -6.40
N LYS A 98 11.67 -2.06 -6.98
CA LYS A 98 12.71 -2.56 -7.88
C LYS A 98 13.60 -3.61 -7.23
N SER A 99 13.92 -3.44 -5.95
CA SER A 99 14.73 -4.40 -5.22
C SER A 99 14.08 -5.78 -5.08
N LEU A 100 12.74 -5.85 -5.17
CA LEU A 100 11.97 -7.08 -5.02
C LEU A 100 11.91 -7.91 -6.30
N THR A 101 12.42 -7.44 -7.42
CA THR A 101 12.32 -8.14 -8.70
C THR A 101 13.66 -8.31 -9.39
N VAL A 102 13.76 -9.32 -10.24
CA VAL A 102 14.91 -9.52 -11.13
C VAL A 102 14.85 -8.67 -12.40
N LYS A 103 13.78 -7.88 -12.58
CA LYS A 103 13.54 -7.00 -13.74
C LYS A 103 13.26 -5.55 -13.30
N PRO A 104 14.21 -4.86 -12.66
CA PRO A 104 13.99 -3.51 -12.11
C PRO A 104 13.52 -2.50 -13.17
N ASP A 105 14.08 -2.56 -14.39
CA ASP A 105 13.69 -1.67 -15.50
C ASP A 105 12.19 -1.79 -15.87
N LYS A 106 11.56 -2.95 -15.61
CA LYS A 106 10.12 -3.13 -15.85
C LYS A 106 9.24 -2.44 -14.81
N VAL A 107 9.78 -2.12 -13.64
CA VAL A 107 9.10 -1.26 -12.65
C VAL A 107 9.10 0.19 -13.15
N ASP A 108 10.19 0.64 -13.78
CA ASP A 108 10.26 1.97 -14.40
C ASP A 108 9.28 2.09 -15.59
N GLU A 109 9.22 1.07 -16.44
CA GLU A 109 8.22 1.02 -17.52
C GLU A 109 6.79 1.03 -16.98
N TRP A 110 6.51 0.30 -15.90
CA TRP A 110 5.20 0.27 -15.26
C TRP A 110 4.80 1.66 -14.71
N ALA A 111 5.72 2.37 -14.07
CA ALA A 111 5.46 3.70 -13.52
C ALA A 111 5.34 4.80 -14.59
N THR A 112 5.76 4.52 -15.83
CA THR A 112 5.83 5.52 -16.90
C THR A 112 4.43 6.04 -17.25
N GLY A 113 4.26 7.37 -17.16
CA GLY A 113 3.00 8.04 -17.51
C GLY A 113 1.96 8.05 -16.39
N ILE A 114 2.26 7.47 -15.22
CA ILE A 114 1.41 7.54 -14.02
C ILE A 114 1.72 8.85 -13.27
N GLY A 115 0.67 9.58 -12.89
CA GLY A 115 0.79 10.82 -12.11
C GLY A 115 1.24 10.57 -10.67
N LEU A 116 1.80 11.59 -10.01
CA LEU A 116 2.40 11.45 -8.67
C LEU A 116 1.42 10.89 -7.62
N ASP A 117 0.21 11.45 -7.53
CA ASP A 117 -0.76 11.02 -6.53
C ASP A 117 -1.27 9.60 -6.81
N GLU A 118 -1.52 9.27 -8.08
CA GLU A 118 -1.93 7.92 -8.48
C GLU A 118 -0.85 6.89 -8.14
N LEU A 119 0.41 7.22 -8.45
CA LEU A 119 1.54 6.35 -8.15
C LEU A 119 1.77 6.22 -6.63
N PHE A 120 1.52 7.28 -5.87
CA PHE A 120 1.54 7.24 -4.41
C PHE A 120 0.52 6.23 -3.87
N TRP A 121 -0.73 6.25 -4.35
CA TRP A 121 -1.78 5.30 -3.93
C TRP A 121 -1.45 3.85 -4.31
N LEU A 122 -0.93 3.62 -5.52
CA LEU A 122 -0.49 2.30 -5.96
C LEU A 122 0.64 1.77 -5.08
N ILE A 123 1.62 2.61 -4.75
CA ILE A 123 2.71 2.27 -3.84
C ILE A 123 2.19 1.97 -2.44
N GLU A 124 1.28 2.79 -1.92
CA GLU A 124 0.69 2.56 -0.60
C GLU A 124 -0.01 1.20 -0.53
N ALA A 125 -0.79 0.84 -1.55
CA ALA A 125 -1.46 -0.46 -1.62
C ALA A 125 -0.45 -1.62 -1.60
N ILE A 126 0.67 -1.50 -2.33
CA ILE A 126 1.76 -2.49 -2.29
C ILE A 126 2.35 -2.57 -0.88
N LEU A 127 2.64 -1.44 -0.24
CA LEU A 127 3.22 -1.41 1.12
C LEU A 127 2.27 -2.02 2.16
N MET A 128 0.97 -1.75 2.07
CA MET A 128 -0.06 -2.34 2.93
C MET A 128 -0.12 -3.86 2.75
N PHE A 129 -0.18 -4.34 1.50
CA PHE A 129 -0.18 -5.75 1.17
C PHE A 129 1.06 -6.46 1.74
N TYR A 130 2.26 -5.95 1.46
CA TYR A 130 3.50 -6.55 1.96
C TYR A 130 3.61 -6.54 3.49
N THR A 131 3.13 -5.48 4.15
CA THR A 131 3.11 -5.39 5.61
C THR A 131 2.21 -6.47 6.23
N ASP A 132 1.02 -6.65 5.68
CA ASP A 132 0.07 -7.67 6.14
C ASP A 132 0.62 -9.08 5.92
N GLN A 133 1.13 -9.38 4.71
CA GLN A 133 1.69 -10.69 4.37
C GLN A 133 2.91 -11.05 5.23
N LEU A 134 3.78 -10.08 5.53
CA LEU A 134 4.91 -10.28 6.44
C LEU A 134 4.44 -10.60 7.87
N GLY A 135 3.38 -9.92 8.33
CA GLY A 135 2.74 -10.19 9.62
C GLY A 135 2.17 -11.62 9.72
N LYS A 136 1.45 -12.05 8.68
CA LYS A 136 0.90 -13.43 8.55
C LYS A 136 2.01 -14.47 8.55
N SER A 137 3.09 -14.24 7.78
CA SER A 137 4.26 -15.11 7.72
C SER A 137 4.92 -15.27 9.10
N LEU A 138 5.09 -14.17 9.84
CA LEU A 138 5.66 -14.19 11.19
C LEU A 138 4.77 -14.96 12.18
N ALA A 139 3.45 -14.76 12.13
CA ALA A 139 2.50 -15.50 12.96
C ALA A 139 2.57 -17.01 12.69
N SER A 140 2.68 -17.42 11.42
CA SER A 140 2.84 -18.82 11.02
C SER A 140 4.14 -19.43 11.57
N LYS A 141 5.27 -18.71 11.47
CA LYS A 141 6.56 -19.14 12.03
C LYS A 141 6.49 -19.34 13.54
N ARG A 142 5.84 -18.43 14.28
CA ARG A 142 5.64 -18.53 15.74
C ARG A 142 4.82 -19.77 16.12
N LYS A 143 3.70 -20.04 15.41
CA LYS A 143 2.86 -21.23 15.63
C LYS A 143 3.64 -22.53 15.39
N SER A 144 4.41 -22.59 14.30
CA SER A 144 5.25 -23.74 13.96
C SER A 144 6.32 -24.02 15.02
N ALA A 145 6.98 -22.97 15.53
CA ALA A 145 7.97 -23.10 16.59
C ALA A 145 7.36 -23.62 17.91
N SER A 146 6.19 -23.09 18.30
CA SER A 146 5.49 -23.52 19.52
C SER A 146 5.00 -24.98 19.44
N THR A 147 4.64 -25.47 18.27
CA THR A 147 4.14 -26.85 18.08
C THR A 147 5.28 -27.87 18.15
N ARG A 148 6.50 -27.48 17.78
CA ARG A 148 7.68 -28.38 17.79
C ARG A 148 8.31 -28.55 19.17
N SER A 149 7.90 -27.74 20.15
CA SER A 149 8.40 -27.76 21.53
C SER A 149 7.47 -28.48 22.53
N ASN A 150 6.33 -29.01 22.07
CA ASN A 150 5.42 -29.87 22.83
C ASN A 150 5.53 -31.33 22.36
#